data_AF-A0A2I0CPT1-F1
#
_entry.id   AF-A0A2I0CPT1-F1
#
_cell.length_a   1.000
_cell.length_b   1.000
_cell.length_c   1.000
_cell.angle_alpha   90.00
_cell.angle_beta   90.00
_cell.angle_gamma   90.00
#
_symmetry.space_group_name_H-M   'P 1'
#
loop_
_entity.id
_entity.type
_entity.pdbx_description
1 polymer ?
#
loop_
_entity_poly.entity_id
_entity_poly.type
_entity_poly.pdbx_seq_one_letter_code
_entity_poly.pdbx_strand_id
1 'polypeptide(L)'
;MADLEALKLKRDQLNARIQKAEARQRATAKKADDRVKVLVGAAVLNAERKSPIMGLLPMLDAFLTRPAERLAVLGEDGQGSEAFKRLVAGGGE
;
A
#
# COMPACT_ATOMS: atom_id res chain seq x y z
N MET A 1 -41.38 25.17 -19.65
CA MET A 1 -40.17 24.48 -20.18
C MET A 1 -38.87 24.98 -19.57
N ALA A 2 -38.68 26.29 -19.32
CA ALA A 2 -37.46 26.82 -18.69
C ALA A 2 -37.15 26.28 -17.28
N ASP A 3 -38.18 25.97 -16.50
CA ASP A 3 -38.03 25.44 -15.13
C ASP A 3 -37.46 24.01 -15.10
N LEU A 4 -37.86 23.15 -16.04
CA LEU A 4 -37.36 21.78 -16.15
C LEU A 4 -35.86 21.75 -16.45
N GLU A 5 -35.39 22.61 -17.36
CA GLU A 5 -33.96 22.70 -17.70
C GLU A 5 -33.13 23.29 -16.54
N ALA A 6 -33.67 24.27 -15.81
CA ALA A 6 -33.03 24.77 -14.59
C ALA A 6 -32.90 23.69 -13.50
N LEU A 7 -33.91 22.84 -13.34
CA LEU A 7 -33.86 21.70 -12.41
C LEU A 7 -32.84 20.65 -12.85
N LYS A 8 -32.76 20.32 -14.15
CA LYS A 8 -31.72 19.42 -14.68
C LYS A 8 -30.32 19.96 -14.45
N LEU A 9 -30.08 21.25 -14.72
CA LEU A 9 -28.79 21.89 -14.48
C LEU A 9 -28.38 21.82 -13.00
N LYS A 10 -29.31 22.11 -12.09
CA LYS A 10 -29.07 21.99 -10.64
C LYS A 10 -28.74 20.55 -10.23
N ARG A 11 -29.47 19.56 -10.77
CA ARG A 11 -29.18 18.14 -10.56
C ARG A 11 -27.76 17.79 -11.01
N ASP A 12 -27.37 18.21 -12.21
CA ASP A 12 -26.06 17.88 -12.77
C ASP A 12 -24.93 18.54 -11.96
N GLN A 13 -25.13 19.78 -11.50
CA GLN A 13 -24.22 20.45 -10.57
C GLN A 13 -24.10 19.71 -9.23
N LEU A 14 -25.22 19.25 -8.66
CA LEU A 14 -25.23 18.46 -7.42
C LEU A 14 -24.51 17.12 -7.61
N ASN A 15 -24.79 16.41 -8.70
CA ASN A 15 -24.12 15.15 -9.04
C ASN A 15 -22.61 15.33 -9.17
N ALA A 16 -22.16 16.39 -9.84
CA ALA A 16 -20.73 16.70 -9.95
C ALA A 16 -20.09 16.99 -8.58
N ARG A 17 -20.80 17.69 -7.68
CA ARG A 17 -20.33 17.95 -6.31
C ARG A 17 -20.26 16.67 -5.48
N ILE A 18 -21.25 15.79 -5.58
CA ILE A 18 -21.28 14.48 -4.90
C ILE A 18 -20.09 13.63 -5.37
N GLN A 19 -19.91 13.48 -6.68
CA GLN A 19 -18.80 12.74 -7.27
C GLN A 19 -17.43 13.25 -6.77
N LYS A 20 -17.26 14.57 -6.73
CA LYS A 20 -16.03 15.19 -6.21
C LYS A 20 -15.82 14.91 -4.72
N ALA A 21 -16.87 14.96 -3.92
CA ALA A 21 -16.81 14.66 -2.49
C ALA A 21 -16.45 13.18 -2.24
N GLU A 22 -17.09 12.26 -2.95
CA GLU A 22 -16.80 10.82 -2.88
C GLU A 22 -15.38 10.49 -3.33
N ALA A 23 -14.91 11.11 -4.41
CA ALA A 23 -13.52 10.94 -4.86
C ALA A 23 -12.53 11.43 -3.81
N ARG A 24 -12.80 12.56 -3.14
CA ARG A 24 -11.98 13.07 -2.04
C ARG A 24 -11.97 12.13 -0.83
N GLN A 25 -13.14 11.58 -0.48
CA GLN A 25 -13.25 10.62 0.62
C GLN A 25 -12.44 9.34 0.32
N ARG A 26 -12.61 8.77 -0.88
CA ARG A 26 -11.84 7.60 -1.34
C ARG A 26 -10.33 7.87 -1.35
N ALA A 27 -9.91 9.04 -1.84
CA ALA A 27 -8.49 9.42 -1.84
C ALA A 27 -7.93 9.57 -0.41
N THR A 28 -8.72 10.09 0.52
CA THR A 28 -8.33 10.22 1.94
C THR A 28 -8.19 8.85 2.60
N ALA A 29 -9.16 7.96 2.39
CA ALA A 29 -9.13 6.60 2.90
C ALA A 29 -7.92 5.83 2.34
N LYS A 30 -7.70 5.89 1.02
CA LYS A 30 -6.53 5.25 0.38
C LYS A 30 -5.21 5.73 0.98
N LYS A 31 -5.06 7.03 1.24
CA LYS A 31 -3.85 7.58 1.87
C LYS A 31 -3.64 7.05 3.30
N ALA A 32 -4.72 6.89 4.06
CA ALA A 32 -4.66 6.32 5.40
C ALA A 32 -4.23 4.84 5.33
N ASP A 33 -4.83 4.05 4.45
CA ASP A 33 -4.51 2.63 4.26
C ASP A 33 -3.07 2.44 3.78
N ASP A 34 -2.63 3.22 2.81
CA ASP A 34 -1.25 3.17 2.30
C ASP A 34 -0.25 3.51 3.42
N ARG A 35 -0.56 4.52 4.25
CA ARG A 35 0.27 4.88 5.41
C ARG A 35 0.37 3.71 6.39
N VAL A 36 -0.75 3.05 6.72
CA VAL A 36 -0.75 1.89 7.62
C VAL A 36 0.11 0.77 7.05
N LYS A 37 -0.04 0.43 5.77
CA LYS A 37 0.76 -0.61 5.10
C LYS A 37 2.27 -0.32 5.17
N VAL A 38 2.67 0.92 4.91
CA VAL A 38 4.08 1.33 4.98
C VAL A 38 4.60 1.25 6.41
N LEU A 39 3.87 1.78 7.39
CA LEU A 39 4.31 1.78 8.79
C LEU A 39 4.38 0.36 9.38
N VAL A 40 3.40 -0.48 9.09
CA VAL A 40 3.39 -1.89 9.53
C VAL A 40 4.54 -2.65 8.88
N GLY A 41 4.74 -2.51 7.57
CA GLY A 41 5.87 -3.14 6.87
C GLY A 41 7.23 -2.71 7.42
N ALA A 42 7.40 -1.41 7.70
CA ALA A 42 8.62 -0.89 8.34
C ALA A 42 8.81 -1.44 9.76
N ALA A 43 7.74 -1.58 10.54
CA ALA A 43 7.79 -2.17 11.88
C ALA A 43 8.19 -3.66 11.83
N VAL A 44 7.65 -4.43 10.88
CA VAL A 44 8.02 -5.84 10.67
C VAL A 44 9.48 -5.98 10.27
N LEU A 45 9.98 -5.17 9.33
CA LEU A 45 11.40 -5.17 8.94
C LEU A 45 12.32 -4.82 10.13
N ASN A 46 11.94 -3.84 10.94
CA ASN A 46 12.68 -3.49 12.15
C ASN A 46 12.63 -4.59 13.22
N ALA A 47 11.52 -5.34 13.31
CA ALA A 47 11.41 -6.48 14.20
C ALA A 47 12.32 -7.63 13.73
N GLU A 48 12.29 -7.97 12.44
CA GLU A 48 13.18 -8.96 11.81
C GLU A 48 14.66 -8.65 12.07
N ARG A 49 15.05 -7.38 11.94
CA ARG A 49 16.39 -6.89 12.24
C ARG A 49 16.82 -7.16 13.69
N LYS A 50 15.90 -6.96 14.65
CA LYS A 50 16.20 -7.12 16.09
C LYS A 50 16.22 -8.57 16.53
N SER A 51 15.30 -9.36 15.99
CA SER A 51 15.17 -10.78 16.25
C SER A 51 14.52 -11.42 15.03
N PRO A 52 15.22 -12.34 14.34
CA PRO A 52 14.67 -13.01 13.16
C PRO A 52 13.29 -13.60 13.46
N ILE A 53 12.30 -13.22 12.65
CA ILE A 53 10.94 -13.71 12.72
C ILE A 53 10.92 -15.04 11.97
N MET A 54 10.68 -16.10 12.72
CA MET A 54 10.56 -17.44 12.15
C MET A 54 9.50 -17.46 11.04
N GLY A 55 9.92 -17.81 9.83
CA GLY A 55 9.02 -17.95 8.69
C GLY A 55 8.66 -16.67 7.94
N LEU A 56 9.33 -15.54 8.19
CA LEU A 56 9.06 -14.30 7.43
C LEU A 56 9.25 -14.47 5.92
N LEU A 57 10.38 -15.04 5.47
CA LEU A 57 10.61 -15.28 4.04
C LEU A 57 9.57 -16.22 3.40
N PRO A 58 9.24 -17.39 3.99
CA PRO A 58 8.12 -18.21 3.53
C PRO A 58 6.76 -17.48 3.48
N MET A 59 6.47 -16.64 4.49
CA MET A 59 5.24 -15.84 4.49
C MET A 59 5.22 -14.84 3.32
N LEU A 60 6.34 -14.16 3.08
CA LEU A 60 6.49 -13.22 1.96
C LEU A 60 6.45 -13.96 0.61
N ASP A 61 6.97 -15.18 0.55
CA ASP A 61 6.89 -16.04 -0.63
C ASP A 61 5.44 -16.42 -0.98
N ALA A 62 4.60 -16.70 0.02
CA ALA A 62 3.18 -16.95 -0.20
C ALA A 62 2.38 -15.68 -0.56
N PHE A 63 2.82 -14.51 -0.08
CA PHE A 63 2.12 -13.23 -0.27
C PHE A 63 2.45 -12.55 -1.62
N LEU A 64 3.72 -12.58 -2.02
CA LEU A 64 4.20 -11.88 -3.23
C LEU A 64 3.89 -12.70 -4.48
N THR A 65 3.04 -12.15 -5.35
CA THR A 65 2.58 -12.82 -6.57
C THR A 65 3.32 -12.39 -7.83
N ARG A 66 3.85 -11.17 -7.86
CA ARG A 66 4.52 -10.63 -9.05
C ARG A 66 5.99 -11.05 -9.09
N PRO A 67 6.51 -11.57 -10.23
CA PRO A 67 7.90 -12.03 -10.33
C PRO A 67 8.94 -10.97 -9.93
N ALA A 68 8.74 -9.72 -10.34
CA ALA A 68 9.65 -8.63 -10.00
C ALA A 68 9.66 -8.31 -8.49
N GLU A 69 8.51 -8.38 -7.82
CA GLU A 69 8.40 -8.14 -6.38
C GLU A 69 9.00 -9.30 -5.58
N ARG A 70 8.76 -10.54 -6.02
CA ARG A 70 9.38 -11.75 -5.47
C ARG A 70 10.90 -11.67 -5.55
N LEU A 71 11.45 -11.37 -6.73
CA LEU A 71 12.89 -11.22 -6.92
C LEU A 71 13.48 -10.09 -6.05
N ALA A 72 12.78 -8.95 -5.96
CA ALA A 72 13.22 -7.81 -5.17
C ALA A 72 13.30 -8.10 -3.66
N VAL A 73 12.47 -9.01 -3.14
CA VAL A 73 12.42 -9.34 -1.70
C VAL A 73 13.15 -10.63 -1.38
N LEU A 74 12.89 -11.69 -2.13
CA LEU A 74 13.34 -13.06 -1.83
C LEU A 74 14.69 -13.41 -2.47
N GLY A 75 15.12 -12.67 -3.50
CA GLY A 75 16.28 -13.05 -4.30
C GLY A 75 16.02 -14.26 -5.20
N GLU A 76 17.06 -14.72 -5.90
CA GLU A 76 16.96 -15.88 -6.83
C GLU A 76 16.84 -17.22 -6.08
N ASP A 77 17.38 -17.31 -4.86
CA ASP A 77 17.44 -18.51 -4.03
C ASP A 77 16.34 -18.60 -2.96
N GLY A 78 15.50 -17.56 -2.86
CA GLY A 78 14.45 -17.48 -1.85
C GLY A 78 14.95 -17.15 -0.43
N GLN A 79 16.25 -16.90 -0.24
CA GLN A 79 16.88 -16.66 1.06
C GLN A 79 16.98 -15.16 1.41
N GLY A 80 16.22 -14.33 0.71
CA GLY A 80 16.24 -12.88 0.82
C GLY A 80 17.19 -12.26 -0.21
N SER A 81 16.72 -11.19 -0.85
CA SER A 81 17.56 -10.42 -1.77
C SER A 81 18.67 -9.69 -1.01
N GLU A 82 19.70 -9.24 -1.71
CA GLU A 82 20.74 -8.39 -1.12
C GLU A 82 20.19 -7.10 -0.52
N ALA A 83 19.10 -6.55 -1.09
CA ALA A 83 18.43 -5.39 -0.52
C ALA A 83 17.74 -5.73 0.81
N PHE A 84 17.03 -6.86 0.88
CA PHE A 84 16.40 -7.33 2.10
C PHE A 84 17.45 -7.59 3.19
N LYS A 85 18.51 -8.33 2.86
CA LYS A 85 19.63 -8.62 3.78
C LYS A 85 20.25 -7.34 4.33
N ARG A 86 20.49 -6.30 3.51
CA ARG A 86 20.99 -5.00 4.00
C ARG A 86 20.06 -4.35 5.03
N LEU A 87 18.75 -4.45 4.85
CA LEU A 87 17.77 -3.85 5.77
C LEU A 87 17.72 -4.59 7.12
N VAL A 88 17.95 -5.90 7.13
CA VAL A 88 17.85 -6.73 8.35
C VAL A 88 19.20 -7.01 9.02
N ALA A 89 20.33 -6.89 8.30
CA ALA A 89 21.67 -7.14 8.82
C ALA A 89 22.27 -5.97 9.61
N GLY A 90 21.63 -4.80 9.61
CA GLY A 90 22.20 -3.58 10.20
C GLY A 90 22.36 -3.65 11.73
N GLY A 91 23.52 -4.05 12.23
CA GLY A 91 24.11 -3.43 13.42
C GLY A 91 25.10 -2.37 12.95
N GLY A 92 24.93 -1.11 13.40
CA GLY A 92 25.92 -0.04 13.19
C GLY A 92 25.48 1.15 12.35
N GLU A 93 24.53 1.94 12.86
CA GLU A 93 24.67 3.40 12.99
C GLU A 93 24.24 3.76 14.42
#